data_AF-A0A7S2MQN3-F1
#
_entry.id   AF-A0A7S2MQN3-F1
#
_cell.length_a   1.000
_cell.length_b   1.000
_cell.length_c   1.000
_cell.angle_alpha   90.00
_cell.angle_beta   90.00
_cell.angle_gamma   90.00
#
_symmetry.space_group_name_H-M   'P 1'
#
loop_
_entity.id
_entity.type
_entity.pdbx_description
1 polymer ?
#
loop_
_entity_poly.entity_id
_entity_poly.type
_entity_poly.pdbx_seq_one_letter_code
_entity_poly.pdbx_strand_id
1 'polypeptide(L)'
;AVAGGAATGAAEAASGPAKEEAAAGPPTVPKPAMVEDEAAVKLQSSFRGLKTRDSRQEAARLQWFNYYMQPEVADWDEAEKMAVTDGELAAVAAARAAAGDKAAPEHPEEQRRLQWFKHYLTSWKFAEADELVATKEEKAQVVKAKAMAASQCCSCLPNKGEIERDRQSKFMIAIKSYEWDVAEILAMAPDEVQDVAHSRMRYSQLKEAIGRRDFALARQYMITKDEQEMVHMAESTAPPPKTDGMSDADAALKEELRRVEWLKYYQGLAQYDKALELAVTPAEVAEIKEMQAKAMPPPPAAAVPVPEPVAKPAPEPELKPYPEPVPEPVPTPTAAAADTAAAPAPEAPPTEGKA
;
A
#
# COMPACT_ATOMS: atom_id res chain seq x y z
N ALA A 1 -17.17 55.48 -25.57
CA ALA A 1 -17.32 55.75 -27.02
C ALA A 1 -17.81 54.45 -27.64
N VAL A 2 -19.08 54.30 -27.98
CA VAL A 2 -19.75 54.94 -29.13
C VAL A 2 -21.09 55.52 -28.71
N ALA A 3 -21.37 56.71 -29.24
CA ALA A 3 -22.54 57.53 -29.01
C ALA A 3 -23.42 57.58 -30.26
N GLY A 4 -24.66 58.04 -30.07
CA GLY A 4 -25.50 58.65 -31.11
C GLY A 4 -26.46 57.66 -31.79
N GLY A 5 -27.70 58.03 -32.11
CA GLY A 5 -28.34 59.33 -32.11
C GLY A 5 -29.70 59.18 -32.81
N ALA A 6 -30.65 60.01 -32.40
CA ALA A 6 -32.05 60.01 -32.81
C ALA A 6 -32.27 60.36 -34.29
N ALA A 7 -33.43 59.98 -34.83
CA ALA A 7 -34.07 60.69 -35.92
C ALA A 7 -35.61 60.62 -35.81
N THR A 8 -36.18 61.80 -35.94
CA THR A 8 -37.58 62.25 -35.90
C THR A 8 -38.35 61.96 -37.19
N GLY A 9 -39.69 61.92 -37.12
CA GLY A 9 -40.56 61.99 -38.30
C GLY A 9 -42.01 62.28 -37.93
N ALA A 10 -42.43 63.54 -38.13
CA ALA A 10 -43.77 64.06 -37.91
C ALA A 10 -44.72 63.72 -39.07
N ALA A 11 -46.03 63.66 -38.80
CA ALA A 11 -47.06 64.04 -39.78
C ALA A 11 -48.34 64.48 -39.09
N GLU A 12 -48.78 65.65 -39.54
CA GLU A 12 -49.85 66.53 -39.11
C GLU A 12 -51.19 66.11 -39.73
N ALA A 13 -52.31 66.30 -39.02
CA ALA A 13 -53.62 66.47 -39.65
C ALA A 13 -54.54 67.31 -38.74
N ALA A 14 -54.91 68.48 -39.26
CA ALA A 14 -55.81 69.45 -38.67
C ALA A 14 -57.30 69.03 -38.74
N SER A 15 -58.12 69.52 -37.81
CA SER A 15 -59.42 70.17 -38.04
C SER A 15 -60.22 70.25 -36.73
N GLY A 16 -60.56 71.46 -36.28
CA GLY A 16 -61.61 71.67 -35.25
C GLY A 16 -63.00 71.80 -35.90
N PRO A 17 -63.99 72.39 -35.19
CA PRO A 17 -64.55 71.96 -33.92
C PRO A 17 -66.06 71.63 -34.06
N ALA A 18 -66.57 70.71 -33.24
CA ALA A 18 -68.02 70.50 -33.10
C ALA A 18 -68.41 70.40 -31.62
N LYS A 19 -69.56 70.98 -31.34
CA LYS A 19 -70.09 71.44 -30.07
C LYS A 19 -70.95 70.32 -29.43
N GLU A 20 -71.06 70.39 -28.10
CA GLU A 20 -72.27 70.04 -27.33
C GLU A 20 -72.59 68.54 -27.13
N GLU A 21 -72.38 68.02 -25.91
CA GLU A 21 -73.46 67.67 -24.98
C GLU A 21 -72.93 66.99 -23.72
N ALA A 22 -73.65 67.21 -22.61
CA ALA A 22 -73.31 66.83 -21.27
C ALA A 22 -73.53 65.34 -21.00
N ALA A 23 -72.58 64.69 -20.31
CA ALA A 23 -72.81 63.46 -19.57
C ALA A 23 -71.96 63.47 -18.30
N ALA A 24 -72.63 63.25 -17.17
CA ALA A 24 -72.10 63.33 -15.82
C ALA A 24 -70.86 62.44 -15.62
N GLY A 25 -69.75 63.07 -15.22
CA GLY A 25 -68.58 62.35 -14.71
C GLY A 25 -68.86 61.73 -13.34
N PRO A 26 -68.34 60.52 -13.05
CA PRO A 26 -68.50 59.90 -11.74
C PRO A 26 -67.77 60.72 -10.65
N PRO A 27 -68.23 60.65 -9.39
CA PRO A 27 -67.75 61.51 -8.31
C PRO A 27 -66.25 61.31 -8.07
N THR A 28 -65.53 62.43 -8.04
CA THR A 28 -64.15 62.53 -7.55
C THR A 28 -64.11 62.09 -6.09
N VAL A 29 -63.70 60.84 -5.87
CA VAL A 29 -63.30 60.36 -4.55
C VAL A 29 -61.99 61.07 -4.18
N PRO A 30 -61.88 61.71 -2.99
CA PRO A 30 -60.62 62.28 -2.54
C PRO A 30 -59.59 61.15 -2.38
N LYS A 31 -58.49 61.23 -3.14
CA LYS A 31 -57.37 60.29 -3.08
C LYS A 31 -56.82 60.22 -1.64
N PRO A 32 -56.99 59.10 -0.90
CA PRO A 32 -56.34 58.95 0.38
C PRO A 32 -54.92 58.41 0.16
N ALA A 33 -53.96 59.03 0.86
CA ALA A 33 -52.77 58.38 1.43
C ALA A 33 -51.85 57.49 0.55
N MET A 34 -51.38 57.93 -0.62
CA MET A 34 -50.31 57.16 -1.32
C MET A 34 -48.92 57.23 -0.65
N VAL A 35 -48.71 58.16 0.30
CA VAL A 35 -47.41 58.30 1.00
C VAL A 35 -47.29 57.34 2.19
N GLU A 36 -48.41 57.02 2.84
CA GLU A 36 -48.45 56.12 4.00
C GLU A 36 -48.29 54.64 3.57
N ASP A 37 -48.87 54.27 2.43
CA ASP A 37 -48.72 52.93 1.85
C ASP A 37 -47.28 52.66 1.37
N GLU A 38 -46.58 53.65 0.80
CA GLU A 38 -45.17 53.51 0.45
C GLU A 38 -44.26 53.36 1.67
N ALA A 39 -44.55 54.09 2.76
CA ALA A 39 -43.82 53.95 4.02
C ALA A 39 -44.06 52.57 4.65
N ALA A 40 -45.31 52.08 4.64
CA ALA A 40 -45.66 50.76 5.13
C ALA A 40 -45.02 49.64 4.29
N VAL A 41 -44.99 49.76 2.96
CA VAL A 41 -44.34 48.81 2.06
C VAL A 41 -42.81 48.81 2.25
N LYS A 42 -42.18 49.98 2.44
CA LYS A 42 -40.75 50.08 2.78
C LYS A 42 -40.45 49.45 4.14
N LEU A 43 -41.32 49.65 5.13
CA LEU A 43 -41.17 49.03 6.44
C LEU A 43 -41.28 47.50 6.33
N GLN A 44 -42.34 46.99 5.68
CA GLN A 44 -42.58 45.55 5.51
C GLN A 44 -41.48 44.85 4.69
N SER A 45 -40.99 45.47 3.62
CA SER A 45 -39.84 44.97 2.86
C SER A 45 -38.55 44.97 3.67
N SER A 46 -38.32 45.99 4.50
CA SER A 46 -37.17 46.01 5.43
C SER A 46 -37.26 44.89 6.47
N PHE A 47 -38.45 44.64 7.04
CA PHE A 47 -38.67 43.54 7.98
C PHE A 47 -38.51 42.15 7.33
N ARG A 48 -38.98 41.98 6.09
CA ARG A 48 -38.77 40.73 5.33
C ARG A 48 -37.29 40.51 4.97
N GLY A 49 -36.58 41.57 4.59
CA GLY A 49 -35.15 41.54 4.30
C GLY A 49 -34.31 41.22 5.55
N LEU A 50 -34.67 41.81 6.69
CA LEU A 50 -34.08 41.52 7.99
C LEU A 50 -34.30 40.05 8.38
N LYS A 51 -35.54 39.56 8.37
CA LYS A 51 -35.85 38.16 8.66
C LYS A 51 -35.08 37.18 7.77
N THR A 52 -34.92 37.50 6.48
CA THR A 52 -34.17 36.66 5.55
C THR A 52 -32.67 36.68 5.84
N ARG A 53 -32.12 37.85 6.19
CA ARG A 53 -30.71 37.99 6.62
C ARG A 53 -30.46 37.23 7.92
N ASP A 54 -31.35 37.37 8.89
CA ASP A 54 -31.28 36.68 10.19
C ASP A 54 -31.40 35.16 9.98
N SER A 55 -32.28 34.71 9.08
CA SER A 55 -32.40 33.28 8.74
C SER A 55 -31.12 32.72 8.07
N ARG A 56 -30.46 33.52 7.21
CA ARG A 56 -29.19 33.11 6.59
C ARG A 56 -28.04 33.10 7.59
N GLN A 57 -27.98 34.09 8.48
CA GLN A 57 -26.99 34.16 9.54
C GLN A 57 -27.18 33.01 10.53
N GLU A 58 -28.42 32.69 10.87
CA GLU A 58 -28.75 31.57 11.74
C GLU A 58 -28.45 30.21 11.10
N ALA A 59 -28.75 30.05 9.80
CA ALA A 59 -28.35 28.84 9.07
C ALA A 59 -26.83 28.67 9.02
N ALA A 60 -26.09 29.76 8.82
CA ALA A 60 -24.62 29.73 8.85
C ALA A 60 -24.11 29.41 10.27
N ARG A 61 -24.66 30.02 11.31
CA ARG A 61 -24.32 29.72 12.71
C ARG A 61 -24.54 28.24 13.02
N LEU A 62 -25.71 27.70 12.67
CA LEU A 62 -26.04 26.29 12.87
C LEU A 62 -25.11 25.37 12.07
N GLN A 63 -24.71 25.76 10.86
CA GLN A 63 -23.74 25.00 10.08
C GLN A 63 -22.39 24.90 10.81
N TRP A 64 -21.91 26.01 11.39
CA TRP A 64 -20.68 26.04 12.19
C TRP A 64 -20.82 25.34 13.55
N PHE A 65 -21.97 25.51 14.22
CA PHE A 65 -22.28 24.80 15.47
C PHE A 65 -22.25 23.29 15.26
N ASN A 66 -22.95 22.79 14.23
CA ASN A 66 -22.95 21.37 13.88
C ASN A 66 -21.57 20.87 13.46
N TYR A 67 -20.74 21.72 12.86
CA TYR A 67 -19.37 21.41 12.51
C TYR A 67 -18.50 21.17 13.76
N TYR A 68 -18.53 22.08 14.73
CA TYR A 68 -17.75 21.94 15.97
C TYR A 68 -18.23 20.77 16.85
N MET A 69 -19.52 20.43 16.75
CA MET A 69 -20.14 19.28 17.41
C MET A 69 -19.78 17.92 16.80
N GLN A 70 -19.09 17.86 15.66
CA GLN A 70 -18.69 16.59 15.04
C GLN A 70 -17.68 15.85 15.94
N PRO A 71 -17.84 14.53 16.14
CA PRO A 71 -16.90 13.73 16.94
C PRO A 71 -15.44 13.85 16.48
N GLU A 72 -15.23 14.08 15.19
CA GLU A 72 -13.90 14.24 14.60
C GLU A 72 -13.27 15.61 14.86
N VAL A 73 -14.08 16.65 15.10
CA VAL A 73 -13.59 18.02 15.38
C VAL A 73 -13.49 18.23 16.89
N ALA A 74 -14.55 17.85 17.62
CA ALA A 74 -14.63 17.88 19.07
C ALA A 74 -14.18 19.21 19.71
N ASP A 75 -14.39 20.34 19.03
CA ASP A 75 -14.04 21.67 19.51
C ASP A 75 -15.22 22.23 20.32
N TRP A 76 -15.44 21.63 21.50
CA TRP A 76 -16.60 21.89 22.34
C TRP A 76 -16.65 23.33 22.85
N ASP A 77 -15.50 23.98 23.02
CA ASP A 77 -15.41 25.34 23.52
C ASP A 77 -15.91 26.35 22.46
N GLU A 78 -15.65 26.11 21.16
CA GLU A 78 -16.23 26.93 20.10
C GLU A 78 -17.69 26.58 19.79
N ALA A 79 -18.09 25.31 19.95
CA ALA A 79 -19.50 24.93 19.89
C ALA A 79 -20.32 25.64 20.99
N GLU A 80 -19.78 25.74 22.21
CA GLU A 80 -20.40 26.43 23.34
C GLU A 80 -20.57 27.93 23.09
N LYS A 81 -19.56 28.60 22.51
CA LYS A 81 -19.66 30.03 22.12
C LYS A 81 -20.74 30.28 21.06
N MET A 82 -20.97 29.31 20.19
CA MET A 82 -21.95 29.40 19.11
C MET A 82 -23.36 28.99 19.54
N ALA A 83 -23.52 28.32 20.69
CA ALA A 83 -24.81 27.90 21.21
C ALA A 83 -25.64 29.10 21.67
N VAL A 84 -26.88 29.20 21.19
CA VAL A 84 -27.79 30.31 21.52
C VAL A 84 -28.92 29.85 22.43
N THR A 85 -29.32 28.58 22.33
CA THR A 85 -30.41 28.02 23.14
C THR A 85 -29.89 27.08 24.23
N ASP A 86 -30.65 26.93 25.31
CA ASP A 86 -30.32 26.00 26.40
C ASP A 86 -30.25 24.54 25.90
N GLY A 87 -31.03 24.19 24.87
CA GLY A 87 -30.98 22.87 24.24
C GLY A 87 -29.67 22.62 23.49
N GLU A 88 -29.11 23.64 22.83
CA GLU A 88 -27.81 23.55 22.16
C GLU A 88 -26.67 23.43 23.18
N LEU A 89 -26.71 24.21 24.27
CA LEU A 89 -25.74 24.09 25.37
C LEU A 89 -25.77 22.70 26.03
N ALA A 90 -26.97 22.17 26.27
CA ALA A 90 -27.14 20.82 26.80
C ALA A 90 -26.60 19.75 25.82
N ALA A 91 -26.75 19.96 24.51
CA ALA A 91 -26.18 19.07 23.50
C ALA A 91 -24.64 19.08 23.54
N VAL A 92 -24.00 20.25 23.64
CA VAL A 92 -22.54 20.39 23.78
C VAL A 92 -22.05 19.67 25.05
N ALA A 93 -22.72 19.91 26.19
CA ALA A 93 -22.36 19.26 27.45
C ALA A 93 -22.51 17.74 27.39
N ALA A 94 -23.58 17.22 26.77
CA ALA A 94 -23.79 15.79 26.57
C ALA A 94 -22.74 15.18 25.64
N ALA A 95 -22.39 15.85 24.55
CA ALA A 95 -21.36 15.39 23.61
C ALA A 95 -19.97 15.38 24.26
N ARG A 96 -19.62 16.43 25.02
CA ARG A 96 -18.39 16.52 25.81
C ARG A 96 -18.30 15.42 26.86
N ALA A 97 -19.39 15.14 27.56
CA ALA A 97 -19.46 14.05 28.54
C ALA A 97 -19.38 12.65 27.88
N ALA A 98 -19.99 12.47 26.71
CA ALA A 98 -19.96 11.21 25.97
C ALA A 98 -18.58 10.89 25.36
N ALA A 99 -17.79 11.92 24.99
CA ALA A 99 -16.43 11.76 24.50
C ALA A 99 -15.45 11.25 25.58
N GLY A 100 -15.68 11.62 26.86
CA GLY A 100 -14.79 11.28 27.98
C GLY A 100 -13.38 11.90 27.84
N ASP A 101 -12.44 11.52 28.72
CA ASP A 101 -11.01 11.91 28.63
C ASP A 101 -10.27 11.23 27.45
N LYS A 102 -11.00 10.73 26.43
CA LYS A 102 -10.40 10.19 25.23
C LYS A 102 -9.90 11.35 24.39
N ALA A 103 -8.65 11.71 24.69
CA ALA A 103 -7.70 12.44 23.88
C ALA A 103 -8.35 13.39 22.87
N ALA A 104 -8.34 14.69 23.22
CA ALA A 104 -8.31 15.72 22.19
C ALA A 104 -7.38 15.24 21.06
N PRO A 105 -7.85 15.22 19.81
CA PRO A 105 -7.06 14.69 18.71
C PRO A 105 -5.69 15.35 18.72
N GLU A 106 -4.61 14.57 18.59
CA GLU A 106 -3.23 15.03 18.87
C GLU A 106 -2.86 16.32 18.12
N HIS A 107 -3.56 16.69 17.04
CA HIS A 107 -3.42 17.98 16.37
C HIS A 107 -4.77 18.45 15.77
N PRO A 108 -5.60 19.22 16.50
CA PRO A 108 -6.89 19.70 15.99
C PRO A 108 -6.73 20.62 14.76
N GLU A 109 -5.61 21.34 14.66
CA GLU A 109 -5.28 22.16 13.50
C GLU A 109 -5.05 21.33 12.23
N GLU A 110 -4.39 20.17 12.36
CA GLU A 110 -4.11 19.27 11.25
C GLU A 110 -5.40 18.63 10.72
N GLN A 111 -6.32 18.29 11.61
CA GLN A 111 -7.64 17.80 11.21
C GLN A 111 -8.45 18.88 10.49
N ARG A 112 -8.41 20.13 10.97
CA ARG A 112 -9.04 21.26 10.28
C ARG A 112 -8.44 21.45 8.89
N ARG A 113 -7.11 21.40 8.75
CA ARG A 113 -6.41 21.46 7.45
C ARG A 113 -6.91 20.35 6.52
N LEU A 114 -6.93 19.10 6.97
CA LEU A 114 -7.37 17.94 6.19
C LEU A 114 -8.84 18.04 5.76
N GLN A 115 -9.72 18.56 6.62
CA GLN A 115 -11.12 18.80 6.26
C GLN A 115 -11.26 19.87 5.18
N TRP A 116 -10.56 21.00 5.31
CA TRP A 116 -10.53 22.03 4.27
C TRP A 116 -9.93 21.52 2.97
N PHE A 117 -8.86 20.74 3.05
CA PHE A 117 -8.24 20.09 1.90
C PHE A 117 -9.25 19.19 1.15
N LYS A 118 -9.99 18.33 1.87
CA LYS A 118 -11.07 17.50 1.29
C LYS A 118 -12.20 18.36 0.70
N HIS A 119 -12.59 19.43 1.38
CA HIS A 119 -13.60 20.37 0.89
C HIS A 119 -13.16 21.02 -0.44
N TYR A 120 -11.91 21.45 -0.55
CA TYR A 120 -11.39 22.06 -1.77
C TYR A 120 -11.24 21.07 -2.92
N LEU A 121 -10.81 19.83 -2.65
CA LEU A 121 -10.78 18.76 -3.66
C LEU A 121 -12.18 18.48 -4.24
N THR A 122 -13.19 18.37 -3.38
CA THR A 122 -14.58 18.07 -3.80
C THR A 122 -15.27 19.27 -4.45
N SER A 123 -14.89 20.50 -4.06
CA SER A 123 -15.41 21.74 -4.64
C SER A 123 -14.67 22.20 -5.90
N TRP A 124 -13.75 21.38 -6.43
CA TRP A 124 -12.92 21.68 -7.61
C TRP A 124 -12.05 22.95 -7.47
N LYS A 125 -11.75 23.35 -6.23
CA LYS A 125 -10.93 24.51 -5.87
C LYS A 125 -9.48 24.11 -5.68
N PHE A 126 -8.82 23.79 -6.79
CA PHE A 126 -7.54 23.11 -6.72
C PHE A 126 -6.36 23.97 -6.31
N ALA A 127 -6.43 25.29 -6.50
CA ALA A 127 -5.36 26.19 -6.05
C ALA A 127 -5.31 26.25 -4.52
N GLU A 128 -6.47 26.37 -3.88
CA GLU A 128 -6.63 26.36 -2.43
C GLU A 128 -6.31 24.98 -1.85
N ALA A 129 -6.63 23.89 -2.57
CA ALA A 129 -6.19 22.55 -2.18
C ALA A 129 -4.66 22.42 -2.23
N ASP A 130 -4.00 22.93 -3.28
CA ASP A 130 -2.53 22.90 -3.44
C ASP A 130 -1.82 23.66 -2.30
N GLU A 131 -2.38 24.78 -1.82
CA GLU A 131 -1.83 25.54 -0.69
C GLU A 131 -1.87 24.78 0.63
N LEU A 132 -2.83 23.87 0.79
CA LEU A 132 -2.97 23.06 2.00
C LEU A 132 -2.17 21.75 1.95
N VAL A 133 -1.51 21.41 0.83
CA VAL A 133 -0.75 20.15 0.71
C VAL A 133 0.45 20.14 1.65
N ALA A 134 0.50 19.12 2.51
CA ALA A 134 1.64 18.86 3.41
C ALA A 134 2.44 17.63 2.97
N THR A 135 1.80 16.66 2.32
CA THR A 135 2.42 15.36 1.98
C THR A 135 2.43 15.09 0.47
N LYS A 136 3.23 14.10 0.04
CA LYS A 136 3.29 13.71 -1.39
C LYS A 136 1.99 13.04 -1.84
N GLU A 137 1.36 12.30 -0.94
CA GLU A 137 0.09 11.60 -1.12
C GLU A 137 -1.03 12.61 -1.34
N GLU A 138 -1.07 13.69 -0.55
CA GLU A 138 -2.03 14.78 -0.74
C GLU A 138 -1.81 15.48 -2.08
N LYS A 139 -0.55 15.75 -2.46
CA LYS A 139 -0.25 16.29 -3.79
C LYS A 139 -0.74 15.36 -4.91
N ALA A 140 -0.59 14.05 -4.73
CA ALA A 140 -1.09 13.05 -5.66
C ALA A 140 -2.62 13.05 -5.74
N GLN A 141 -3.31 13.23 -4.62
CA GLN A 141 -4.77 13.37 -4.58
C GLN A 141 -5.24 14.60 -5.37
N VAL A 142 -4.55 15.75 -5.24
CA VAL A 142 -4.87 16.95 -6.04
C VAL A 142 -4.67 16.68 -7.54
N VAL A 143 -3.56 16.05 -7.93
CA VAL A 143 -3.28 15.71 -9.33
C VAL A 143 -4.34 14.75 -9.89
N LYS A 144 -4.70 13.70 -9.12
CA LYS A 144 -5.76 12.76 -9.49
C LYS A 144 -7.10 13.48 -9.66
N ALA A 145 -7.47 14.33 -8.71
CA ALA A 145 -8.73 15.07 -8.75
C ALA A 145 -8.79 16.04 -9.94
N LYS A 146 -7.69 16.74 -10.28
CA LYS A 146 -7.58 17.56 -11.49
C LYS A 146 -7.79 16.74 -12.77
N ALA A 147 -7.20 15.55 -12.86
CA ALA A 147 -7.37 14.66 -14.01
C ALA A 147 -8.80 14.12 -14.13
N MET A 148 -9.42 13.72 -13.01
CA MET A 148 -10.84 13.35 -12.96
C MET A 148 -11.75 14.51 -13.38
N ALA A 149 -11.41 15.75 -13.02
CA ALA A 149 -12.14 16.94 -13.46
C ALA A 149 -12.14 17.08 -14.97
N ALA A 150 -10.94 16.93 -15.54
CA ALA A 150 -10.69 17.10 -16.95
C ALA A 150 -11.41 16.03 -17.79
N SER A 151 -11.52 14.80 -17.27
CA SER A 151 -12.26 13.72 -17.93
C SER A 151 -13.78 13.92 -17.88
N GLN A 152 -14.31 14.51 -16.80
CA GLN A 152 -15.77 14.68 -16.62
C GLN A 152 -16.37 15.92 -17.29
N CYS A 153 -15.71 17.09 -17.31
CA CYS A 153 -16.31 18.32 -17.89
C CYS A 153 -15.86 18.59 -19.33
N CYS A 154 -16.78 18.63 -20.31
CA CYS A 154 -16.47 18.92 -21.73
C CYS A 154 -15.95 20.33 -22.05
N SER A 155 -16.16 21.35 -21.21
CA SER A 155 -15.88 22.76 -21.56
C SER A 155 -15.10 23.59 -20.53
N CYS A 156 -14.90 23.08 -19.31
CA CYS A 156 -14.44 23.89 -18.18
C CYS A 156 -12.93 24.06 -18.07
N LEU A 157 -12.14 23.15 -18.65
CA LEU A 157 -10.68 23.12 -18.48
C LEU A 157 -9.99 23.20 -19.84
N PRO A 158 -9.40 24.35 -20.21
CA PRO A 158 -8.42 24.36 -21.29
C PRO A 158 -7.27 23.43 -20.90
N ASN A 159 -6.80 22.60 -21.83
CA ASN A 159 -5.64 21.70 -21.68
C ASN A 159 -5.87 20.36 -20.95
N LYS A 160 -7.03 19.72 -21.10
CA LYS A 160 -7.29 18.36 -20.59
C LYS A 160 -6.17 17.35 -20.88
N GLY A 161 -5.68 17.35 -22.12
CA GLY A 161 -4.63 16.43 -22.54
C GLY A 161 -3.28 16.69 -21.87
N GLU A 162 -3.00 17.91 -21.42
CA GLU A 162 -1.79 18.21 -20.65
C GLU A 162 -1.94 17.75 -19.20
N ILE A 163 -3.11 17.96 -18.58
CA ILE A 163 -3.40 17.51 -17.22
C ILE A 163 -3.25 15.99 -17.12
N GLU A 164 -3.80 15.25 -18.09
CA GLU A 164 -3.70 13.80 -18.10
C GLU A 164 -2.28 13.31 -18.36
N ARG A 165 -1.55 13.94 -19.29
CA ARG A 165 -0.12 13.63 -19.53
C ARG A 165 0.74 13.92 -18.30
N ASP A 166 0.48 15.01 -17.59
CA ASP A 166 1.18 15.35 -16.35
C ASP A 166 0.90 14.33 -15.24
N ARG A 167 -0.36 13.92 -15.05
CA ARG A 167 -0.72 12.82 -14.12
C ARG A 167 0.02 11.54 -14.49
N GLN A 168 -0.06 11.11 -15.74
CA GLN A 168 0.57 9.87 -16.20
C GLN A 168 2.10 9.92 -16.05
N SER A 169 2.72 11.06 -16.35
CA SER A 169 4.16 11.25 -16.13
C SER A 169 4.54 11.11 -14.65
N LYS A 170 3.76 11.74 -13.75
CA LYS A 170 3.95 11.63 -12.30
C LYS A 170 3.72 10.20 -11.80
N PHE A 171 2.74 9.49 -12.34
CA PHE A 171 2.50 8.08 -12.04
C PHE A 171 3.72 7.22 -12.40
N MET A 172 4.26 7.37 -13.61
CA MET A 172 5.45 6.63 -14.04
C MET A 172 6.68 6.96 -13.19
N ILE A 173 6.83 8.22 -12.76
CA ILE A 173 7.91 8.62 -11.85
C ILE A 173 7.73 7.97 -10.47
N ALA A 174 6.51 7.93 -9.92
CA ALA A 174 6.21 7.30 -8.64
C ALA A 174 6.53 5.79 -8.67
N ILE A 175 6.17 5.08 -9.74
CA ILE A 175 6.52 3.66 -9.93
C ILE A 175 8.04 3.46 -9.95
N LYS A 176 8.76 4.28 -10.72
CA LYS A 176 10.24 4.16 -10.84
C LYS A 176 10.97 4.52 -9.55
N SER A 177 10.42 5.43 -8.75
CA SER A 177 10.96 5.83 -7.45
C SER A 177 10.48 4.97 -6.29
N TYR A 178 9.68 3.92 -6.56
CA TYR A 178 9.12 3.01 -5.57
C TYR A 178 8.21 3.71 -4.53
N GLU A 179 7.62 4.85 -4.88
CA GLU A 179 6.61 5.56 -4.07
C GLU A 179 5.24 4.91 -4.31
N TRP A 180 5.04 3.71 -3.77
CA TRP A 180 3.85 2.88 -4.05
C TRP A 180 2.55 3.57 -3.67
N ASP A 181 2.48 4.21 -2.50
CA ASP A 181 1.25 4.88 -2.02
C ASP A 181 0.85 6.03 -2.96
N VAL A 182 1.82 6.80 -3.43
CA VAL A 182 1.62 7.87 -4.43
C VAL A 182 1.16 7.28 -5.77
N ALA A 183 1.77 6.19 -6.23
CA ALA A 183 1.40 5.53 -7.47
C ALA A 183 -0.02 4.93 -7.41
N GLU A 184 -0.41 4.30 -6.30
CA GLU A 184 -1.76 3.79 -6.05
C GLU A 184 -2.80 4.92 -6.06
N ILE A 185 -2.47 6.09 -5.48
CA ILE A 185 -3.33 7.28 -5.56
C ILE A 185 -3.43 7.76 -7.00
N LEU A 186 -2.33 7.87 -7.75
CA LEU A 186 -2.36 8.40 -9.12
C LEU A 186 -3.01 7.46 -10.14
N ALA A 187 -3.05 6.15 -9.86
CA ALA A 187 -3.70 5.17 -10.72
C ALA A 187 -5.19 5.48 -10.89
N MET A 188 -5.62 5.60 -12.15
CA MET A 188 -7.00 5.84 -12.54
C MET A 188 -7.55 4.72 -13.41
N ALA A 189 -6.74 4.20 -14.34
CA ALA A 189 -7.16 3.09 -15.18
C ALA A 189 -6.97 1.74 -14.45
N PRO A 190 -7.79 0.71 -14.75
CA PRO A 190 -7.62 -0.63 -14.19
C PRO A 190 -6.22 -1.21 -14.45
N ASP A 191 -5.69 -0.98 -15.66
CA ASP A 191 -4.36 -1.45 -16.05
C ASP A 191 -3.26 -0.81 -15.20
N GLU A 192 -3.39 0.48 -14.87
CA GLU A 192 -2.43 1.18 -14.00
C GLU A 192 -2.43 0.62 -12.58
N VAL A 193 -3.60 0.22 -12.05
CA VAL A 193 -3.69 -0.43 -10.74
C VAL A 193 -2.97 -1.78 -10.76
N GLN A 194 -3.13 -2.55 -11.84
CA GLN A 194 -2.41 -3.81 -12.03
C GLN A 194 -0.91 -3.58 -12.17
N ASP A 195 -0.49 -2.55 -12.90
CA ASP A 195 0.92 -2.19 -13.07
C ASP A 195 1.58 -1.86 -11.74
N VAL A 196 0.89 -1.16 -10.83
CA VAL A 196 1.39 -0.89 -9.48
C VAL A 196 1.58 -2.19 -8.71
N ALA A 197 0.57 -3.07 -8.72
CA ALA A 197 0.61 -4.34 -8.00
C ALA A 197 1.74 -5.25 -8.51
N HIS A 198 1.87 -5.40 -9.83
CA HIS A 198 2.94 -6.17 -10.47
C HIS A 198 4.32 -5.57 -10.18
N SER A 199 4.45 -4.25 -10.28
CA SER A 199 5.72 -3.55 -10.01
C SER A 199 6.18 -3.72 -8.57
N ARG A 200 5.23 -3.61 -7.61
CA ARG A 200 5.48 -3.78 -6.17
C ARG A 200 5.90 -5.21 -5.83
N MET A 201 5.18 -6.20 -6.36
CA MET A 201 5.49 -7.62 -6.16
C MET A 201 6.86 -7.98 -6.75
N ARG A 202 7.12 -7.60 -8.00
CA ARG A 202 8.40 -7.84 -8.67
C ARG A 202 9.56 -7.19 -7.91
N TYR A 203 9.39 -5.95 -7.45
CA TYR A 203 10.43 -5.27 -6.67
C TYR A 203 10.68 -5.97 -5.31
N SER A 204 9.64 -6.50 -4.67
CA SER A 204 9.79 -7.33 -3.47
C SER A 204 10.57 -8.62 -3.76
N GLN A 205 10.28 -9.30 -4.88
CA GLN A 205 11.02 -10.49 -5.32
C GLN A 205 12.48 -10.17 -5.65
N LEU A 206 12.76 -9.02 -6.26
CA LEU A 206 14.11 -8.52 -6.49
C LEU A 206 14.88 -8.36 -5.17
N LYS A 207 14.29 -7.69 -4.18
CA LYS A 207 14.89 -7.50 -2.86
C LYS A 207 15.15 -8.83 -2.15
N GLU A 208 14.21 -9.77 -2.25
CA GLU A 208 14.38 -11.09 -1.68
C GLU A 208 15.51 -11.89 -2.35
N ALA A 209 15.59 -11.85 -3.69
CA ALA A 209 16.68 -12.48 -4.44
C ALA A 209 18.06 -11.90 -4.06
N ILE A 210 18.15 -10.57 -3.92
CA ILE A 210 19.37 -9.89 -3.42
C ILE A 210 19.70 -10.36 -1.99
N GLY A 211 18.71 -10.44 -1.10
CA GLY A 211 18.88 -10.89 0.28
C GLY A 211 19.37 -12.35 0.38
N ARG A 212 18.87 -13.21 -0.51
CA ARG A 212 19.32 -14.60 -0.66
C ARG A 212 20.65 -14.75 -1.41
N ARG A 213 21.18 -13.65 -1.97
CA ARG A 213 22.37 -13.61 -2.84
C ARG A 213 22.23 -14.45 -4.11
N ASP A 214 21.00 -14.64 -4.58
CA ASP A 214 20.74 -15.23 -5.90
C ASP A 214 20.76 -14.11 -6.95
N PHE A 215 21.96 -13.70 -7.36
CA PHE A 215 22.14 -12.62 -8.33
C PHE A 215 21.67 -13.00 -9.74
N ALA A 216 21.59 -14.30 -10.05
CA ALA A 216 21.03 -14.75 -11.32
C ALA A 216 19.52 -14.47 -11.39
N LEU A 217 18.79 -14.80 -10.32
CA LEU A 217 17.38 -14.49 -10.20
C LEU A 217 17.13 -12.97 -10.08
N ALA A 218 17.96 -12.26 -9.31
CA ALA A 218 17.86 -10.80 -9.20
C ALA A 218 17.99 -10.10 -10.55
N ARG A 219 18.90 -10.57 -11.42
CA ARG A 219 19.06 -10.05 -12.79
C ARG A 219 17.84 -10.28 -13.70
N GLN A 220 16.98 -11.25 -13.40
CA GLN A 220 15.73 -11.46 -14.15
C GLN A 220 14.64 -10.47 -13.73
N TYR A 221 14.64 -10.04 -12.46
CA TYR A 221 13.64 -9.12 -11.93
C TYR A 221 13.99 -7.65 -12.12
N MET A 222 15.26 -7.30 -12.30
CA MET A 222 15.67 -5.90 -12.51
C MET A 222 15.20 -5.36 -13.88
N ILE A 223 14.68 -4.14 -13.88
CA ILE A 223 14.20 -3.42 -15.06
C ILE A 223 14.91 -2.07 -15.17
N THR A 224 15.00 -1.32 -14.08
CA THR A 224 15.56 0.03 -14.08
C THR A 224 17.08 0.02 -13.95
N LYS A 225 17.73 1.10 -14.38
CA LYS A 225 19.18 1.26 -14.24
C LYS A 225 19.61 1.26 -12.75
N ASP A 226 18.83 1.90 -11.89
CA ASP A 226 19.09 1.96 -10.45
C ASP A 226 19.03 0.55 -9.82
N GLU A 227 18.14 -0.32 -10.30
CA GLU A 227 18.08 -1.73 -9.86
C GLU A 227 19.29 -2.52 -10.34
N GLN A 228 19.76 -2.28 -11.57
CA GLN A 228 20.99 -2.91 -12.06
C GLN A 228 22.19 -2.51 -11.19
N GLU A 229 22.28 -1.24 -10.81
CA GLU A 229 23.31 -0.72 -9.91
C GLU A 229 23.19 -1.34 -8.51
N MET A 230 21.97 -1.48 -7.98
CA MET A 230 21.72 -2.14 -6.70
C MET A 230 22.18 -3.60 -6.69
N VAL A 231 21.87 -4.36 -7.73
CA VAL A 231 22.31 -5.76 -7.89
C VAL A 231 23.84 -5.83 -8.01
N HIS A 232 24.45 -4.97 -8.83
CA HIS A 232 25.90 -4.94 -9.01
C HIS A 232 26.65 -4.55 -7.72
N MET A 233 26.14 -3.56 -6.97
CA MET A 233 26.69 -3.21 -5.66
C MET A 233 26.56 -4.38 -4.66
N ALA A 234 25.42 -5.07 -4.64
CA ALA A 234 25.24 -6.24 -3.78
C ALA A 234 26.16 -7.41 -4.18
N GLU A 235 26.38 -7.63 -5.48
CA GLU A 235 27.27 -8.66 -6.02
C GLU A 235 28.74 -8.36 -5.71
N SER A 236 29.18 -7.12 -5.87
CA SER A 236 30.55 -6.68 -5.57
C SER A 236 30.89 -6.62 -4.09
N THR A 237 29.89 -6.39 -3.22
CA THR A 237 30.07 -6.39 -1.75
C THR A 237 29.83 -7.76 -1.14
N ALA A 238 29.30 -8.72 -1.91
CA ALA A 238 29.15 -10.08 -1.45
C ALA A 238 30.54 -10.64 -1.12
N PRO A 239 30.76 -11.20 0.08
CA PRO A 239 31.95 -11.98 0.33
C PRO A 239 31.99 -13.09 -0.73
N PRO A 240 33.20 -13.50 -1.18
CA PRO A 240 33.32 -14.58 -2.14
C PRO A 240 32.46 -15.75 -1.65
N PRO A 241 31.74 -16.44 -2.56
CA PRO A 241 30.94 -17.59 -2.17
C PRO A 241 31.83 -18.43 -1.27
N LYS A 242 31.37 -18.68 -0.03
CA LYS A 242 31.97 -19.74 0.77
C LYS A 242 31.86 -20.94 -0.14
N THR A 243 32.97 -21.34 -0.72
CA THR A 243 33.00 -22.53 -1.53
C THR A 243 32.54 -23.61 -0.57
N ASP A 244 31.31 -24.09 -0.71
CA ASP A 244 30.84 -25.33 -0.10
C ASP A 244 31.55 -26.54 -0.76
N GLY A 245 32.74 -26.34 -1.34
CA GLY A 245 33.80 -27.30 -1.15
C GLY A 245 34.08 -27.32 0.33
N MET A 246 33.42 -28.24 1.04
CA MET A 246 33.91 -28.79 2.29
C MET A 246 35.41 -28.97 2.06
N SER A 247 36.24 -28.08 2.60
CA SER A 247 37.66 -28.18 2.35
C SER A 247 38.07 -29.56 2.83
N ASP A 248 39.01 -30.24 2.17
CA ASP A 248 39.47 -31.54 2.65
C ASP A 248 39.88 -31.47 4.15
N ALA A 249 40.27 -30.27 4.61
CA ALA A 249 40.49 -29.96 6.02
C ALA A 249 39.22 -29.99 6.90
N ASP A 250 38.07 -29.47 6.44
CA ASP A 250 36.80 -29.52 7.19
C ASP A 250 36.18 -30.93 7.18
N ALA A 251 36.37 -31.68 6.10
CA ALA A 251 36.00 -33.09 6.03
C ALA A 251 36.86 -33.94 7.00
N ALA A 252 38.18 -33.73 6.99
CA ALA A 252 39.10 -34.37 7.91
C ALA A 252 38.82 -33.99 9.38
N LEU A 253 38.48 -32.72 9.66
CA LEU A 253 38.10 -32.29 11.01
C LEU A 253 36.82 -33.01 11.49
N LYS A 254 35.82 -33.16 10.63
CA LYS A 254 34.58 -33.89 10.96
C LYS A 254 34.83 -35.38 11.16
N GLU A 255 35.72 -35.97 10.39
CA GLU A 255 36.11 -37.38 10.57
C GLU A 255 36.88 -37.59 11.87
N GLU A 256 37.81 -36.69 12.18
CA GLU A 256 38.57 -36.71 13.44
C GLU A 256 37.66 -36.51 14.66
N LEU A 257 36.68 -35.60 14.58
CA LEU A 257 35.67 -35.44 15.64
C LEU A 257 34.86 -36.72 15.86
N ARG A 258 34.42 -37.39 14.78
CA ARG A 258 33.72 -38.68 14.90
C ARG A 258 34.62 -39.75 15.52
N ARG A 259 35.89 -39.83 15.11
CA ARG A 259 36.86 -40.77 15.70
C ARG A 259 36.97 -40.56 17.21
N VAL A 260 37.13 -39.31 17.66
CA VAL A 260 37.23 -38.96 19.08
C VAL A 260 35.94 -39.30 19.84
N GLU A 261 34.77 -39.07 19.25
CA GLU A 261 33.48 -39.46 19.84
C GLU A 261 33.38 -40.99 20.02
N TRP A 262 33.73 -41.77 19.00
CA TRP A 262 33.75 -43.24 19.09
C TRP A 262 34.79 -43.76 20.08
N LEU A 263 35.96 -43.13 20.16
CA LEU A 263 37.00 -43.48 21.13
C LEU A 263 36.49 -43.30 22.58
N LYS A 264 35.83 -42.17 22.88
CA LYS A 264 35.19 -41.94 24.19
C LYS A 264 34.07 -42.95 24.48
N TYR A 265 33.27 -43.30 23.47
CA TYR A 265 32.22 -44.30 23.60
C TYR A 265 32.78 -45.68 23.98
N TYR A 266 33.83 -46.16 23.30
CA TYR A 266 34.44 -47.45 23.63
C TYR A 266 35.16 -47.46 24.98
N GLN A 267 35.79 -46.35 25.38
CA GLN A 267 36.34 -46.18 26.72
C GLN A 267 35.24 -46.32 27.79
N GLY A 268 34.08 -45.70 27.59
CA GLY A 268 32.94 -45.78 28.51
C GLY A 268 32.34 -47.18 28.63
N LEU A 269 32.43 -48.00 27.58
CA LEU A 269 31.99 -49.41 27.59
C LEU A 269 33.07 -50.40 28.07
N ALA A 270 34.24 -49.92 28.50
CA ALA A 270 35.40 -50.73 28.85
C ALA A 270 35.86 -51.69 27.72
N GLN A 271 35.60 -51.34 26.45
CA GLN A 271 36.06 -52.08 25.27
C GLN A 271 37.42 -51.54 24.82
N TYR A 272 38.45 -51.76 25.65
CA TYR A 272 39.78 -51.15 25.47
C TYR A 272 40.49 -51.57 24.18
N ASP A 273 40.26 -52.79 23.69
CA ASP A 273 40.87 -53.26 22.43
C ASP A 273 40.39 -52.42 21.23
N LYS A 274 39.09 -52.12 21.15
CA LYS A 274 38.51 -51.26 20.10
C LYS A 274 38.89 -49.79 20.26
N ALA A 275 39.02 -49.33 21.50
CA ALA A 275 39.50 -47.98 21.78
C ALA A 275 40.97 -47.81 21.33
N LEU A 276 41.81 -48.83 21.50
CA LEU A 276 43.20 -48.83 21.02
C LEU A 276 43.30 -48.80 19.49
N GLU A 277 42.39 -49.46 18.77
CA GLU A 277 42.35 -49.39 17.29
C GLU A 277 42.03 -47.98 16.76
N LEU A 278 41.26 -47.20 17.52
CA LEU A 278 40.89 -45.83 17.16
C LEU A 278 41.86 -44.76 17.67
N ALA A 279 42.83 -45.11 18.51
CA ALA A 279 43.79 -44.17 19.09
C ALA A 279 44.89 -43.84 18.08
N VAL A 280 45.08 -42.54 17.79
CA VAL A 280 46.05 -42.08 16.79
C VAL A 280 47.28 -41.50 17.47
N THR A 281 47.11 -40.89 18.64
CA THR A 281 48.22 -40.27 19.37
C THR A 281 48.79 -41.21 20.45
N PRO A 282 50.11 -41.14 20.74
CA PRO A 282 50.71 -41.92 21.82
C PRO A 282 50.12 -41.63 23.20
N ALA A 283 49.60 -40.41 23.40
CA ALA A 283 48.94 -40.00 24.64
C ALA A 283 47.61 -40.74 24.85
N GLU A 284 46.76 -40.81 23.81
CA GLU A 284 45.50 -41.58 23.86
C GLU A 284 45.77 -43.06 24.16
N VAL A 285 46.80 -43.65 23.54
CA VAL A 285 47.18 -45.05 23.78
C VAL A 285 47.61 -45.28 25.23
N ALA A 286 48.38 -44.35 25.82
CA ALA A 286 48.81 -44.45 27.21
C ALA A 286 47.61 -44.36 28.18
N GLU A 287 46.70 -43.43 27.93
CA GLU A 287 45.49 -43.24 28.74
C GLU A 287 44.59 -44.48 28.71
N ILE A 288 44.38 -45.06 27.52
CA ILE A 288 43.58 -46.29 27.36
C ILE A 288 44.23 -47.47 28.09
N LYS A 289 45.55 -47.64 28.01
CA LYS A 289 46.28 -48.71 28.72
C LYS A 289 46.25 -48.54 30.22
N GLU A 290 46.31 -47.31 30.73
CA GLU A 290 46.16 -47.03 32.15
C GLU A 290 44.74 -47.40 32.63
N MET A 291 43.71 -47.03 31.87
CA MET A 291 42.32 -47.42 32.16
C MET A 291 42.15 -48.95 32.13
N GLN A 292 42.73 -49.63 31.14
CA GLN A 292 42.70 -51.09 31.04
C GLN A 292 43.39 -51.77 32.22
N ALA A 293 44.58 -51.28 32.63
CA ALA A 293 45.31 -51.80 33.77
C ALA A 293 44.58 -51.57 35.09
N LYS A 294 43.82 -50.46 35.21
CA LYS A 294 43.00 -50.15 36.38
C LYS A 294 41.70 -50.97 36.42
N ALA A 295 41.16 -51.33 35.25
CA ALA A 295 39.96 -52.15 35.12
C ALA A 295 40.25 -53.65 35.27
N MET A 296 41.48 -54.10 35.01
CA MET A 296 41.90 -55.46 35.33
C MET A 296 42.14 -55.61 36.84
N PRO A 297 41.38 -56.47 37.55
CA PRO A 297 41.77 -56.85 38.91
C PRO A 297 43.12 -57.58 38.87
N PRO A 298 43.95 -57.45 39.92
CA PRO A 298 45.22 -58.16 39.99
C PRO A 298 44.99 -59.66 39.80
N PRO A 299 45.86 -60.35 39.03
CA PRO A 299 45.72 -61.78 38.82
C PRO A 299 45.69 -62.49 40.18
N PRO A 300 44.78 -63.46 40.40
CA PRO A 300 44.81 -64.26 41.62
C PRO A 300 46.18 -64.92 41.74
N ALA A 301 46.76 -64.81 42.94
CA ALA A 301 48.06 -65.38 43.27
C ALA A 301 48.15 -66.85 42.84
N ALA A 302 49.27 -67.19 42.22
CA ALA A 302 49.61 -68.44 41.55
C ALA A 302 49.00 -69.72 42.19
N ALA A 303 48.21 -70.44 41.40
CA ALA A 303 47.91 -71.84 41.61
C ALA A 303 48.75 -72.71 40.64
N VAL A 304 49.63 -73.49 41.25
CA VAL A 304 50.39 -74.70 40.85
C VAL A 304 50.09 -75.32 39.46
N PRO A 305 51.13 -75.78 38.71
CA PRO A 305 51.00 -76.37 37.38
C PRO A 305 50.54 -77.84 37.42
N VAL A 306 49.68 -78.22 36.47
CA VAL A 306 49.32 -79.62 36.14
C VAL A 306 49.50 -79.81 34.62
N PRO A 307 50.13 -80.92 34.15
CA PRO A 307 50.71 -81.01 32.81
C PRO A 307 49.73 -81.43 31.71
N GLU A 308 50.17 -81.16 30.47
CA GLU A 308 49.56 -81.45 29.16
C GLU A 308 48.95 -82.85 28.98
N PRO A 309 48.02 -82.99 28.00
CA PRO A 309 48.39 -83.87 26.88
C PRO A 309 47.97 -83.38 25.47
N VAL A 310 48.96 -83.42 24.57
CA VAL A 310 49.01 -84.17 23.29
C VAL A 310 47.87 -84.03 22.25
N ALA A 311 48.20 -83.26 21.20
CA ALA A 311 48.19 -83.55 19.74
C ALA A 311 46.90 -83.67 18.86
N LYS A 312 46.83 -82.73 17.88
CA LYS A 312 46.60 -82.83 16.39
C LYS A 312 45.28 -83.44 15.83
N PRO A 313 44.91 -83.23 14.52
CA PRO A 313 45.33 -82.27 13.47
C PRO A 313 44.15 -81.58 12.68
N ALA A 314 44.50 -80.75 11.67
CA ALA A 314 43.71 -79.93 10.70
C ALA A 314 42.85 -80.74 9.66
N PRO A 315 42.26 -80.19 8.54
CA PRO A 315 42.08 -78.80 8.02
C PRO A 315 40.66 -78.46 7.40
N GLU A 316 40.46 -77.18 7.01
CA GLU A 316 39.66 -76.51 5.92
C GLU A 316 38.45 -77.16 5.18
N PRO A 317 37.46 -76.40 4.63
CA PRO A 317 37.71 -75.46 3.50
C PRO A 317 36.89 -74.14 3.42
N GLU A 318 37.45 -73.24 2.62
CA GLU A 318 36.92 -72.02 1.98
C GLU A 318 35.45 -72.06 1.53
N LEU A 319 34.73 -70.94 1.69
CA LEU A 319 33.58 -70.57 0.86
C LEU A 319 33.82 -69.20 0.20
N LYS A 320 33.84 -69.24 -1.13
CA LYS A 320 34.03 -68.11 -2.06
C LYS A 320 32.77 -67.21 -2.16
N PRO A 321 32.94 -65.96 -2.64
CA PRO A 321 31.90 -64.93 -2.62
C PRO A 321 30.89 -65.10 -3.75
N TYR A 322 29.63 -64.72 -3.52
CA TYR A 322 28.59 -64.64 -4.56
C TYR A 322 28.36 -63.19 -5.03
N PRO A 323 28.02 -63.00 -6.32
CA PRO A 323 28.11 -61.73 -7.04
C PRO A 323 26.81 -60.90 -6.97
N GLU A 324 26.96 -59.60 -7.19
CA GLU A 324 25.89 -58.63 -7.43
C GLU A 324 25.10 -58.96 -8.73
N PRO A 325 23.77 -58.76 -8.73
CA PRO A 325 23.01 -58.58 -9.96
C PRO A 325 22.77 -57.10 -10.30
N VAL A 326 23.32 -56.68 -11.43
CA VAL A 326 22.92 -55.57 -12.34
C VAL A 326 22.29 -56.25 -13.58
N PRO A 327 21.47 -55.67 -14.50
CA PRO A 327 20.82 -54.33 -14.66
C PRO A 327 19.26 -54.46 -14.85
N GLU A 328 18.44 -53.43 -15.12
CA GLU A 328 18.17 -52.84 -16.45
C GLU A 328 17.07 -51.72 -16.42
N PRO A 329 16.99 -50.88 -17.47
CA PRO A 329 16.36 -49.56 -17.44
C PRO A 329 14.84 -49.57 -17.57
N VAL A 330 14.17 -48.65 -16.86
CA VAL A 330 12.73 -48.41 -17.02
C VAL A 330 12.51 -47.48 -18.24
N PRO A 331 11.64 -47.85 -19.19
CA PRO A 331 11.37 -47.06 -20.39
C PRO A 331 10.54 -45.80 -20.12
N THR A 332 10.89 -44.74 -20.85
CA THR A 332 10.14 -43.51 -21.10
C THR A 332 8.78 -43.81 -21.76
N PRO A 333 7.65 -43.26 -21.28
CA PRO A 333 6.46 -43.13 -22.10
C PRO A 333 6.52 -41.86 -22.96
N THR A 334 6.61 -42.09 -24.27
CA THR A 334 6.33 -41.14 -25.35
C THR A 334 4.85 -40.74 -25.37
N ALA A 335 4.64 -39.46 -25.68
CA ALA A 335 3.44 -38.73 -26.10
C ALA A 335 2.13 -39.50 -26.38
N ALA A 336 1.04 -38.96 -25.82
CA ALA A 336 -0.28 -39.02 -26.43
C ALA A 336 -0.76 -37.59 -26.74
N ALA A 337 -0.96 -37.33 -28.04
CA ALA A 337 -1.67 -36.20 -28.58
C ALA A 337 -3.19 -36.48 -28.59
N ALA A 338 -3.98 -35.44 -28.33
CA ALA A 338 -5.41 -35.25 -28.63
C ALA A 338 -5.86 -34.05 -27.76
N ASP A 339 -6.69 -33.11 -28.15
CA ASP A 339 -7.44 -32.85 -29.38
C ASP A 339 -7.98 -31.42 -29.27
N THR A 340 -8.19 -30.77 -30.42
CA THR A 340 -9.29 -29.84 -30.73
C THR A 340 -9.74 -28.77 -29.71
N ALA A 341 -9.49 -27.51 -30.05
CA ALA A 341 -10.55 -26.48 -30.14
C ALA A 341 -10.06 -25.26 -30.93
N ALA A 342 -10.63 -25.10 -32.11
CA ALA A 342 -10.44 -23.96 -33.00
C ALA A 342 -11.59 -22.94 -32.84
N ALA A 343 -11.23 -21.67 -33.09
CA ALA A 343 -12.07 -20.53 -33.52
C ALA A 343 -12.81 -19.71 -32.42
N PRO A 344 -13.16 -18.42 -32.68
CA PRO A 344 -13.04 -17.69 -33.94
C PRO A 344 -12.34 -16.31 -33.87
N ALA A 345 -12.00 -15.84 -35.08
CA ALA A 345 -11.45 -14.52 -35.41
C ALA A 345 -12.45 -13.37 -35.12
N PRO A 346 -11.97 -12.14 -34.87
CA PRO A 346 -12.83 -10.96 -34.78
C PRO A 346 -13.23 -10.44 -36.16
N GLU A 347 -14.53 -10.21 -36.33
CA GLU A 347 -15.16 -9.56 -37.48
C GLU A 347 -14.66 -8.13 -37.71
N ALA A 348 -14.52 -7.79 -38.99
CA ALA A 348 -14.26 -6.45 -39.50
C ALA A 348 -15.50 -5.53 -39.35
N PRO A 349 -15.33 -4.19 -39.36
CA PRO A 349 -16.39 -3.23 -39.07
C PRO A 349 -17.30 -2.95 -40.28
N PRO A 350 -18.57 -2.53 -40.06
CA PRO A 350 -19.41 -2.05 -41.14
C PRO A 350 -19.11 -0.58 -41.51
N THR A 351 -19.04 -0.39 -42.82
CA THR A 351 -19.02 0.87 -43.57
C THR A 351 -20.34 1.64 -43.48
N GLU A 352 -20.20 2.97 -43.46
CA GLU A 352 -21.05 4.02 -44.05
C GLU A 352 -22.59 3.98 -43.94
N GLY A 353 -23.14 5.07 -43.41
CA GLY A 353 -24.55 5.46 -43.57
C GLY A 353 -24.73 6.97 -43.39
N LYS A 354 -24.79 7.69 -44.52
CA LYS A 354 -25.26 9.08 -44.65
C LYS A 354 -26.72 9.22 -44.21
N ALA A 355 -27.04 10.30 -43.50
CA ALA A 355 -28.22 11.15 -43.69
C ALA A 355 -27.96 12.50 -43.02
#